data_AF-A0A2E1IF70-F1
#
_entry.id   AF-A0A2E1IF70-F1
#
_cell.length_a   1.000
_cell.length_b   1.000
_cell.length_c   1.000
_cell.angle_alpha   90.00
_cell.angle_beta   90.00
_cell.angle_gamma   90.00
#
_symmetry.space_group_name_H-M   'P 1'
#
loop_
_entity.id
_entity.type
_entity.pdbx_description
1 polymer ?
#
loop_
_entity_poly.entity_id
_entity_poly.type
_entity_poly.pdbx_seq_one_letter_code
_entity_poly.pdbx_strand_id
1 'polypeptide(L)'
;MRHDSMIRPNPATNTLAILLVALFFIPLGQAHVGPHPSVHDTVAGILNRFKATLPTEEIVSMNLAKAKSLLTKEERHILAHEHVSFHVNVPVKVFIIRDAAMGDKPFWLKERDFKPLGLKFKVQNRDVDFWVKDFQPGRVGLGINSISGNDHHYGVALMPLKPEPKLEITKMYPGQLRTAPMKEGTAPFVDKNEKLPALPAVLSGLTVVQTVYENRNDAKLIGIFRRTPYPSSPKPDQVILTWANDPITSQTIQWRTDDTVDKGQIQWVKKADFNRFRPAKPKIMDAVTFEMSNTNYLNDP
;
A
#
# COMPACT_ATOMS: atom_id res chain seq x y z
N MET A 1 19.60 41.96 -84.83
CA MET A 1 19.86 43.16 -84.01
C MET A 1 20.10 42.67 -82.59
N ARG A 2 21.28 43.01 -82.05
CA ARG A 2 21.84 42.83 -80.69
C ARG A 2 20.83 42.51 -79.57
N HIS A 3 21.08 41.71 -78.54
CA HIS A 3 22.29 41.07 -77.98
C HIS A 3 21.86 40.01 -76.94
N ASP A 4 22.68 38.96 -76.79
CA ASP A 4 23.09 38.25 -75.56
C ASP A 4 22.00 37.66 -74.63
N SER A 5 21.84 36.33 -74.51
CA SER A 5 22.71 35.28 -73.93
C SER A 5 22.06 34.78 -72.62
N MET A 6 21.55 33.55 -72.55
CA MET A 6 22.25 32.32 -72.15
C MET A 6 22.38 32.15 -70.61
N ILE A 7 22.11 30.91 -70.15
CA ILE A 7 22.56 30.26 -68.89
C ILE A 7 21.61 30.31 -67.67
N ARG A 8 20.85 29.19 -67.53
CA ARG A 8 20.81 28.17 -66.45
C ARG A 8 21.17 28.52 -64.98
N PRO A 9 20.62 27.76 -64.02
CA PRO A 9 20.24 28.23 -62.68
C PRO A 9 21.38 28.16 -61.66
N ASN A 10 21.31 29.05 -60.67
CA ASN A 10 22.17 29.03 -59.48
C ASN A 10 21.50 28.26 -58.33
N PRO A 11 22.27 27.56 -57.48
CA PRO A 11 21.75 26.64 -56.47
C PRO A 11 21.38 27.40 -55.19
N ALA A 12 20.13 27.30 -54.77
CA ALA A 12 19.74 27.65 -53.41
C ALA A 12 20.01 26.46 -52.49
N THR A 13 21.03 26.64 -51.66
CA THR A 13 21.32 25.97 -50.41
C THR A 13 20.05 25.54 -49.65
N ASN A 14 19.77 24.24 -49.64
CA ASN A 14 18.83 23.63 -48.69
C ASN A 14 19.63 22.98 -47.56
N THR A 15 19.68 23.73 -46.47
CA THR A 15 20.15 23.30 -45.14
C THR A 15 19.27 22.16 -44.65
N LEU A 16 19.83 20.95 -44.57
CA LEU A 16 19.13 19.79 -44.00
C LEU A 16 19.12 19.93 -42.46
N ALA A 17 17.98 20.38 -41.91
CA ALA A 17 17.76 20.44 -40.48
C ALA A 17 17.60 19.02 -39.92
N ILE A 18 18.56 18.59 -39.10
CA ILE A 18 18.49 17.35 -38.32
C ILE A 18 17.49 17.59 -37.17
N LEU A 19 16.31 16.97 -37.27
CA LEU A 19 15.31 16.99 -36.21
C LEU A 19 15.74 15.98 -35.12
N LEU A 20 16.41 16.47 -34.07
CA LEU A 20 16.73 15.68 -32.88
C LEU A 20 15.43 15.44 -32.09
N VAL A 21 14.85 14.25 -32.19
CA VAL A 21 13.74 13.83 -31.32
C VAL A 21 14.32 13.55 -29.93
N ALA A 22 14.28 14.54 -29.05
CA ALA A 22 14.54 14.34 -27.64
C ALA A 22 13.39 13.53 -27.04
N LEU A 23 13.66 12.26 -26.75
CA LEU A 23 12.84 11.41 -25.88
C LEU A 23 12.77 12.06 -24.48
N PHE A 24 11.76 12.90 -24.26
CA PHE A 24 11.34 13.27 -22.92
C PHE A 24 10.76 12.01 -22.26
N PHE A 25 11.59 11.27 -21.53
CA PHE A 25 11.13 10.43 -20.45
C PHE A 25 10.42 11.33 -19.45
N ILE A 26 9.09 11.37 -19.51
CA ILE A 26 8.26 11.96 -18.47
C ILE A 26 8.45 11.04 -17.24
N PRO A 27 9.08 11.50 -16.14
CA PRO A 27 9.03 10.73 -14.92
C PRO A 27 7.58 10.76 -14.45
N LEU A 28 6.93 9.59 -14.45
CA LEU A 28 5.68 9.38 -13.73
C LEU A 28 5.85 9.96 -12.33
N GLY A 29 5.04 10.97 -12.02
CA GLY A 29 5.15 11.78 -10.83
C GLY A 29 5.21 10.90 -9.59
N GLN A 30 6.38 10.91 -8.94
CA GLN A 30 6.49 10.42 -7.58
C GLN A 30 5.73 11.40 -6.70
N ALA A 31 4.60 10.95 -6.15
CA ALA A 31 3.89 11.66 -5.10
C ALA A 31 4.73 11.56 -3.80
N HIS A 32 5.89 12.21 -3.80
CA HIS A 32 6.83 12.19 -2.69
C HIS A 32 6.49 13.29 -1.70
N VAL A 33 6.23 12.89 -0.46
CA VAL A 33 6.24 13.78 0.70
C VAL A 33 7.68 13.84 1.21
N GLY A 34 8.57 14.56 0.51
CA GLY A 34 9.98 14.77 0.89
C GLY A 34 11.01 13.94 0.09
N PRO A 35 12.33 14.17 0.30
CA PRO A 35 13.41 13.59 -0.52
C PRO A 35 13.79 12.14 -0.16
N HIS A 36 12.88 11.38 0.44
CA HIS A 36 13.15 10.04 0.96
C HIS A 36 12.24 8.99 0.30
N PRO A 37 12.71 7.73 0.13
CA PRO A 37 11.92 6.68 -0.50
C PRO A 37 10.63 6.37 0.28
N SER A 38 9.52 6.25 -0.43
CA SER A 38 8.22 5.90 0.16
C SER A 38 8.10 4.38 0.40
N VAL A 39 7.68 3.98 1.61
CA VAL A 39 7.34 2.58 1.92
C VAL A 39 6.21 2.09 1.01
N HIS A 40 5.18 2.92 0.79
CA HIS A 40 4.05 2.54 -0.07
C HIS A 40 4.46 2.28 -1.51
N ASP A 41 5.31 3.14 -2.09
CA ASP A 41 5.78 2.98 -3.47
C ASP A 41 6.68 1.75 -3.58
N THR A 42 7.53 1.53 -2.57
CA THR A 42 8.39 0.34 -2.49
C THR A 42 7.55 -0.94 -2.43
N VAL A 43 6.50 -0.96 -1.61
CA VAL A 43 5.59 -2.10 -1.47
C VAL A 43 4.82 -2.36 -2.75
N ALA A 44 4.28 -1.31 -3.39
CA ALA A 44 3.63 -1.43 -4.69
C ALA A 44 4.59 -1.98 -5.75
N GLY A 45 5.84 -1.50 -5.78
CA GLY A 45 6.89 -2.01 -6.66
C GLY A 45 7.20 -3.49 -6.42
N ILE A 46 7.34 -3.90 -5.15
CA ILE A 46 7.55 -5.31 -4.77
C ILE A 46 6.38 -6.17 -5.26
N LEU A 47 5.14 -5.75 -5.02
CA LEU A 47 3.95 -6.51 -5.41
C LEU A 47 3.83 -6.66 -6.93
N ASN A 48 4.10 -5.59 -7.68
CA ASN A 48 4.14 -5.63 -9.14
C ASN A 48 5.25 -6.57 -9.65
N ARG A 49 6.44 -6.51 -9.03
CA ARG A 49 7.55 -7.41 -9.35
C ARG A 49 7.20 -8.87 -9.06
N PHE A 50 6.58 -9.15 -7.91
CA PHE A 50 6.14 -10.51 -7.56
C PHE A 50 5.14 -11.04 -8.59
N LYS A 51 4.13 -10.24 -8.97
CA LYS A 51 3.19 -10.59 -10.04
C LYS A 51 3.86 -10.90 -11.37
N ALA A 52 4.87 -10.11 -11.75
CA ALA A 52 5.52 -10.26 -13.05
C ALA A 52 6.53 -11.42 -13.12
N THR A 53 7.06 -11.87 -11.98
CA THR A 53 8.21 -12.80 -11.95
C THR A 53 7.93 -14.15 -11.30
N LEU A 54 6.85 -14.27 -10.53
CA LEU A 54 6.52 -15.50 -9.81
C LEU A 54 5.29 -16.19 -10.42
N PRO A 55 5.23 -17.53 -10.40
CA PRO A 55 4.00 -18.26 -10.71
C PRO A 55 2.86 -17.88 -9.75
N THR A 56 1.62 -17.86 -10.26
CA THR A 56 0.41 -17.57 -9.48
C THR A 56 0.32 -18.36 -8.17
N GLU A 57 0.64 -19.66 -8.20
CA GLU A 57 0.61 -20.51 -7.01
C GLU A 57 1.62 -20.06 -5.96
N GLU A 58 2.83 -19.67 -6.34
CA GLU A 58 3.84 -19.17 -5.40
C GLU A 58 3.42 -17.84 -4.75
N ILE A 59 2.72 -16.99 -5.50
CA ILE A 59 2.21 -15.71 -5.00
C ILE A 59 1.09 -15.95 -3.97
N VAL A 60 0.17 -16.87 -4.27
CA VAL A 60 -0.97 -17.19 -3.39
C VAL A 60 -0.51 -17.89 -2.11
N SER A 61 0.45 -18.82 -2.21
CA SER A 61 1.02 -19.52 -1.07
C SER A 61 2.19 -18.79 -0.40
N MET A 62 2.39 -17.50 -0.70
CA MET A 62 3.50 -16.71 -0.18
C MET A 62 3.52 -16.75 1.35
N ASN A 63 4.70 -17.00 1.93
CA ASN A 63 4.91 -17.00 3.37
C ASN A 63 6.00 -16.00 3.78
N LEU A 64 6.15 -15.80 5.10
CA LEU A 64 7.08 -14.80 5.65
C LEU A 64 8.53 -15.02 5.22
N ALA A 65 9.00 -16.27 5.27
CA ALA A 65 10.38 -16.60 4.92
C ALA A 65 10.65 -16.35 3.43
N LYS A 66 9.76 -16.83 2.55
CA LYS A 66 9.88 -16.64 1.10
C LYS A 66 9.78 -15.16 0.73
N ALA A 67 8.79 -14.43 1.24
CA ALA A 67 8.62 -13.00 0.97
C ALA A 67 9.89 -12.23 1.36
N LYS A 68 10.45 -12.48 2.55
CA LYS A 68 11.70 -11.86 3.02
C LYS A 68 12.89 -12.22 2.13
N SER A 69 12.98 -13.47 1.65
CA SER A 69 14.10 -13.92 0.81
C SER A 69 14.10 -13.31 -0.60
N LEU A 70 12.93 -12.86 -1.07
CA LEU A 70 12.76 -12.26 -2.40
C LEU A 70 13.00 -10.74 -2.43
N LEU A 71 13.10 -10.10 -1.26
CA LEU A 71 13.40 -8.68 -1.17
C LEU A 71 14.81 -8.39 -1.67
N THR A 72 14.95 -7.37 -2.50
CA THR A 72 16.26 -6.84 -2.87
C THR A 72 16.91 -6.14 -1.68
N LYS A 73 18.22 -5.89 -1.77
CA LYS A 73 18.95 -5.15 -0.73
C LYS A 73 18.35 -3.75 -0.51
N GLU A 74 17.97 -3.07 -1.60
CA GLU A 74 17.40 -1.72 -1.55
C GLU A 74 16.01 -1.71 -0.94
N GLU A 75 15.11 -2.58 -1.40
CA GLU A 75 13.77 -2.71 -0.82
C GLU A 75 13.85 -3.03 0.68
N ARG A 76 14.70 -3.97 1.08
CA ARG A 76 14.90 -4.31 2.49
C ARG A 76 15.46 -3.13 3.28
N HIS A 77 16.35 -2.33 2.68
CA HIS A 77 16.87 -1.12 3.31
C HIS A 77 15.75 -0.12 3.56
N ILE A 78 14.93 0.21 2.56
CA ILE A 78 13.81 1.15 2.68
C ILE A 78 12.82 0.67 3.74
N LEU A 79 12.39 -0.59 3.66
CA LEU A 79 11.45 -1.18 4.64
C LEU A 79 12.02 -1.20 6.07
N ALA A 80 13.33 -1.15 6.25
CA ALA A 80 13.98 -1.13 7.56
C ALA A 80 14.18 0.29 8.15
N HIS A 81 13.94 1.36 7.37
CA HIS A 81 14.34 2.73 7.76
C HIS A 81 13.26 3.81 7.54
N GLU A 82 12.33 3.63 6.61
CA GLU A 82 11.52 4.73 6.07
C GLU A 82 10.06 4.75 6.53
N HIS A 83 9.66 3.87 7.46
CA HIS A 83 8.27 3.78 7.93
C HIS A 83 7.90 4.90 8.89
N VAL A 84 8.76 5.15 9.90
CA VAL A 84 8.63 6.24 10.85
C VAL A 84 9.97 6.94 10.92
N SER A 85 10.01 8.26 10.72
CA SER A 85 11.26 9.01 10.90
C SER A 85 11.04 10.36 11.57
N PHE A 86 12.09 10.85 12.23
CA PHE A 86 12.11 12.13 12.91
C PHE A 86 13.55 12.58 13.15
N HIS A 87 13.75 13.83 13.55
CA HIS A 87 15.05 14.37 13.92
C HIS A 87 15.11 14.65 15.42
N VAL A 88 16.24 14.32 16.04
CA VAL A 88 16.54 14.62 17.44
C VAL A 88 17.73 15.56 17.54
N ASN A 89 17.69 16.50 18.49
CA ASN A 89 18.75 17.50 18.70
C ASN A 89 19.89 16.99 19.62
N VAL A 90 19.65 15.96 20.42
CA VAL A 90 20.60 15.38 21.39
C VAL A 90 20.75 13.87 21.19
N PRO A 91 21.82 13.23 21.71
CA PRO A 91 21.88 11.78 21.77
C PRO A 91 20.71 11.21 22.59
N VAL A 92 20.04 10.20 22.04
CA VAL A 92 18.85 9.58 22.65
C VAL A 92 18.97 8.06 22.67
N LYS A 93 18.38 7.44 23.67
CA LYS A 93 18.00 6.03 23.66
C LYS A 93 16.58 5.92 23.11
N VAL A 94 16.42 5.18 22.02
CA VAL A 94 15.12 4.87 21.40
C VAL A 94 14.66 3.51 21.91
N PHE A 95 13.40 3.45 22.32
CA PHE A 95 12.71 2.26 22.78
C PHE A 95 11.64 1.89 21.76
N ILE A 96 11.69 0.64 21.29
CA ILE A 96 10.63 0.00 20.51
C ILE A 96 9.88 -0.93 21.44
N ILE A 97 8.58 -0.69 21.57
CA ILE A 97 7.67 -1.44 22.43
C ILE A 97 6.79 -2.27 21.52
N ARG A 98 6.87 -3.59 21.59
CA ARG A 98 6.09 -4.45 20.69
C ARG A 98 5.38 -5.55 21.46
N ASP A 99 4.34 -6.08 20.86
CA ASP A 99 3.66 -7.26 21.34
C ASP A 99 4.63 -8.46 21.26
N ALA A 100 4.89 -9.12 22.39
CA ALA A 100 5.84 -10.22 22.47
C ALA A 100 5.42 -11.42 21.62
N ALA A 101 4.13 -11.56 21.32
CA ALA A 101 3.60 -12.59 20.42
C ALA A 101 4.04 -12.38 18.96
N MET A 102 4.58 -11.21 18.61
CA MET A 102 5.09 -10.93 17.26
C MET A 102 6.38 -11.71 16.91
N GLY A 103 6.97 -12.44 17.86
CA GLY A 103 8.11 -13.33 17.61
C GLY A 103 9.36 -12.57 17.16
N ASP A 104 9.84 -12.81 15.94
CA ASP A 104 11.01 -12.14 15.37
C ASP A 104 10.68 -10.86 14.58
N LYS A 105 9.43 -10.41 14.59
CA LYS A 105 9.00 -9.16 13.96
C LYS A 105 9.09 -7.98 14.93
N PRO A 106 9.42 -6.76 14.45
CA PRO A 106 9.88 -6.46 13.10
C PRO A 106 11.29 -7.00 12.79
N PHE A 107 11.53 -7.41 11.54
CA PHE A 107 12.79 -8.06 11.14
C PHE A 107 14.03 -7.18 11.34
N TRP A 108 13.85 -5.86 11.23
CA TRP A 108 14.94 -4.89 11.24
C TRP A 108 15.51 -4.64 12.64
N LEU A 109 14.84 -5.07 13.72
CA LEU A 109 15.34 -4.84 15.08
C LEU A 109 16.72 -5.50 15.27
N LYS A 110 16.81 -6.81 15.02
CA LYS A 110 18.06 -7.56 15.14
C LYS A 110 19.09 -7.09 14.10
N GLU A 111 18.65 -6.81 12.87
CA GLU A 111 19.52 -6.41 11.77
C GLU A 111 20.12 -5.01 11.95
N ARG A 112 19.46 -4.17 12.77
CA ARG A 112 19.91 -2.81 13.07
C ARG A 112 20.42 -2.68 14.50
N ASP A 113 20.85 -3.77 15.12
CA ASP A 113 21.48 -3.81 16.45
C ASP A 113 20.64 -3.28 17.61
N PHE A 114 19.31 -3.28 17.48
CA PHE A 114 18.47 -3.09 18.67
C PHE A 114 18.68 -4.28 19.60
N LYS A 115 18.81 -4.00 20.90
CA LYS A 115 19.02 -5.02 21.92
C LYS A 115 17.77 -5.18 22.77
N PRO A 116 17.34 -6.41 23.08
CA PRO A 116 16.24 -6.61 24.01
C PRO A 116 16.65 -6.09 25.39
N LEU A 117 15.76 -5.34 26.03
CA LEU A 117 15.98 -4.81 27.37
C LEU A 117 15.73 -5.87 28.47
N GLY A 118 15.12 -7.00 28.10
CA GLY A 118 14.80 -8.09 29.03
C GLY A 118 13.61 -7.81 29.96
N LEU A 119 13.00 -6.63 29.85
CA LEU A 119 11.79 -6.28 30.59
C LEU A 119 10.55 -6.77 29.86
N LYS A 120 9.65 -7.42 30.61
CA LYS A 120 8.31 -7.83 30.14
C LYS A 120 7.27 -7.10 30.96
N PHE A 121 6.30 -6.50 30.29
CA PHE A 121 5.19 -5.80 30.93
C PHE A 121 3.87 -6.20 30.30
N LYS A 122 2.78 -6.06 31.03
CA LYS A 122 1.45 -6.22 30.48
C LYS A 122 0.83 -4.86 30.17
N VAL A 123 0.41 -4.68 28.92
CA VAL A 123 -0.38 -3.52 28.48
C VAL A 123 -1.72 -4.02 27.96
N GLN A 124 -2.80 -3.70 28.68
CA GLN A 124 -4.18 -4.04 28.29
C GLN A 124 -4.34 -5.51 27.82
N ASN A 125 -3.88 -6.45 28.65
CA ASN A 125 -3.86 -7.91 28.41
C ASN A 125 -2.83 -8.46 27.41
N ARG A 126 -1.92 -7.65 26.88
CA ARG A 126 -0.82 -8.12 26.02
C ARG A 126 0.51 -8.09 26.75
N ASP A 127 1.28 -9.16 26.63
CA ASP A 127 2.68 -9.15 27.02
C ASP A 127 3.47 -8.35 25.99
N VAL A 128 4.15 -7.30 26.43
CA VAL A 128 5.01 -6.46 25.60
C VAL A 128 6.47 -6.65 26.00
N ASP A 129 7.35 -6.58 25.00
CA ASP A 129 8.80 -6.53 25.21
C ASP A 129 9.39 -5.22 24.66
N PHE A 130 10.60 -4.93 25.10
CA PHE A 130 11.28 -3.66 24.85
C PHE A 130 12.60 -3.91 24.15
N TRP A 131 12.83 -3.18 23.08
CA TRP A 131 14.05 -3.20 22.30
C TRP A 131 14.65 -1.80 22.26
N VAL A 132 15.95 -1.68 22.52
CA VAL A 132 16.61 -0.38 22.69
C VAL A 132 17.80 -0.22 21.79
N LYS A 133 18.03 1.02 21.36
CA LYS A 133 19.24 1.45 20.65
C LYS A 133 19.52 2.93 20.88
N ASP A 134 20.79 3.27 20.99
CA ASP A 134 21.24 4.65 21.11
C ASP A 134 21.45 5.27 19.73
N PHE A 135 21.04 6.53 19.59
CA PHE A 135 21.18 7.34 18.38
C PHE A 135 21.87 8.66 18.72
N GLN A 136 22.75 9.10 17.83
CA GLN A 136 23.34 10.43 17.88
C GLN A 136 22.35 11.49 17.37
N PRO A 137 22.58 12.79 17.63
CA PRO A 137 21.78 13.87 17.06
C PRO A 137 21.64 13.72 15.53
N GLY A 138 20.45 14.04 15.03
CA GLY A 138 20.13 13.93 13.61
C GLY A 138 18.92 13.05 13.33
N ARG A 139 18.86 12.51 12.11
CA ARG A 139 17.73 11.71 11.64
C ARG A 139 17.72 10.32 12.27
N VAL A 140 16.59 9.96 12.87
CA VAL A 140 16.25 8.60 13.28
C VAL A 140 15.19 8.07 12.31
N GLY A 141 15.49 6.97 11.63
CA GLY A 141 14.55 6.23 10.79
C GLY A 141 14.26 4.86 11.38
N LEU A 142 13.01 4.46 11.42
CA LEU A 142 12.48 3.19 11.94
C LEU A 142 11.75 2.46 10.82
N GLY A 143 11.87 1.14 10.80
CA GLY A 143 11.30 0.32 9.75
C GLY A 143 9.85 -0.06 9.97
N ILE A 144 9.29 -0.74 8.98
CA ILE A 144 7.91 -1.20 8.96
C ILE A 144 7.58 -2.11 10.13
N ASN A 145 6.30 -2.23 10.46
CA ASN A 145 5.85 -3.13 11.50
C ASN A 145 6.07 -4.61 11.13
N SER A 146 5.63 -5.01 9.94
CA SER A 146 5.68 -6.39 9.48
C SER A 146 5.36 -6.50 8.00
N ILE A 147 5.98 -7.46 7.30
CA ILE A 147 5.57 -7.82 5.92
C ILE A 147 4.41 -8.81 5.85
N SER A 148 4.01 -9.41 6.98
CA SER A 148 2.79 -10.23 7.04
C SER A 148 1.53 -9.41 7.28
N GLY A 149 1.68 -8.21 7.87
CA GLY A 149 0.58 -7.38 8.34
C GLY A 149 -0.23 -8.01 9.48
N ASN A 150 -1.30 -7.33 9.87
CA ASN A 150 -2.30 -7.66 10.89
C ASN A 150 -1.78 -7.78 12.34
N ASP A 151 -0.48 -7.61 12.56
CA ASP A 151 0.09 -7.48 13.90
C ASP A 151 -0.24 -6.10 14.53
N HIS A 152 -0.13 -6.01 15.86
CA HIS A 152 -0.16 -4.71 16.54
C HIS A 152 0.98 -3.82 16.07
N HIS A 153 0.72 -2.52 15.90
CA HIS A 153 1.79 -1.56 15.63
C HIS A 153 2.72 -1.46 16.84
N TYR A 154 4.03 -1.39 16.62
CA TYR A 154 4.98 -1.11 17.69
C TYR A 154 4.82 0.32 18.24
N GLY A 155 5.00 0.51 19.53
CA GLY A 155 5.14 1.82 20.16
C GLY A 155 6.58 2.33 20.10
N VAL A 156 6.73 3.66 20.16
CA VAL A 156 8.03 4.34 20.13
C VAL A 156 8.14 5.29 21.32
N ALA A 157 9.22 5.19 22.08
CA ALA A 157 9.54 6.13 23.15
C ALA A 157 11.03 6.50 23.12
N LEU A 158 11.36 7.69 23.63
CA LEU A 158 12.71 8.24 23.64
C LEU A 158 13.08 8.74 25.03
N MET A 159 14.35 8.56 25.37
CA MET A 159 14.98 9.14 26.55
C MET A 159 16.29 9.82 26.12
N PRO A 160 16.51 11.11 26.42
CA PRO A 160 17.80 11.72 26.15
C PRO A 160 18.88 11.10 27.06
N LEU A 161 20.09 10.91 26.53
CA LEU A 161 21.19 10.32 27.30
C LEU A 161 21.78 11.29 28.35
N LYS A 162 21.44 12.58 28.23
CA LYS A 162 21.80 13.64 29.17
C LYS A 162 20.57 14.52 29.44
N PRO A 163 20.43 15.10 30.65
CA PRO A 163 19.26 15.90 31.01
C PRO A 163 19.18 17.23 30.25
N GLU A 164 20.32 17.80 29.89
CA GLU A 164 20.41 19.06 29.14
C GLU A 164 21.33 18.90 27.91
N PRO A 165 21.03 19.57 26.79
CA PRO A 165 19.84 20.41 26.58
C PRO A 165 18.57 19.57 26.44
N LYS A 166 17.40 20.20 26.65
CA LYS A 166 16.09 19.55 26.48
C LYS A 166 15.96 18.86 25.11
N LEU A 167 15.40 17.65 25.12
CA LEU A 167 15.10 16.88 23.91
C LEU A 167 14.02 17.60 23.06
N GLU A 168 14.38 17.86 21.80
CA GLU A 168 13.48 18.31 20.75
C GLU A 168 13.37 17.22 19.68
N ILE A 169 12.13 16.94 19.25
CA ILE A 169 11.83 15.99 18.18
C ILE A 169 11.11 16.76 17.07
N THR A 170 11.72 16.80 15.88
CA THR A 170 11.24 17.59 14.75
C THR A 170 11.19 16.75 13.47
N LYS A 171 10.70 17.33 12.37
CA LYS A 171 10.67 16.70 11.03
C LYS A 171 10.09 15.28 11.06
N MET A 172 8.98 15.11 11.77
CA MET A 172 8.33 13.81 11.93
C MET A 172 7.64 13.40 10.63
N TYR A 173 7.80 12.12 10.29
CA TYR A 173 7.14 11.45 9.18
C TYR A 173 6.60 10.10 9.66
N PRO A 174 5.34 9.75 9.36
CA PRO A 174 4.33 10.55 8.64
C PRO A 174 3.97 11.89 9.32
N GLY A 175 3.38 12.85 8.60
CA GLY A 175 3.12 14.20 9.16
C GLY A 175 2.12 14.24 10.33
N GLN A 176 1.41 13.15 10.56
CA GLN A 176 0.44 12.97 11.64
C GLN A 176 1.08 12.65 12.99
N LEU A 177 2.36 12.27 13.03
CA LEU A 177 2.99 11.91 14.30
C LEU A 177 3.05 13.10 15.25
N ARG A 178 2.93 12.81 16.54
CA ARG A 178 2.99 13.78 17.63
C ARG A 178 3.89 13.27 18.74
N THR A 179 4.26 14.13 19.66
CA THR A 179 5.00 13.74 20.86
C THR A 179 4.16 13.99 22.10
N ALA A 180 4.31 13.12 23.09
CA ALA A 180 3.64 13.26 24.38
C ALA A 180 4.52 12.68 25.50
N PRO A 181 4.42 13.18 26.74
CA PRO A 181 5.06 12.53 27.88
C PRO A 181 4.54 11.11 28.07
N MET A 182 5.44 10.16 28.33
CA MET A 182 5.10 8.77 28.66
C MET A 182 4.63 8.70 30.11
N LYS A 183 3.31 8.74 30.28
CA LYS A 183 2.63 8.63 31.57
C LYS A 183 1.30 7.91 31.40
N GLU A 184 0.71 7.51 32.51
CA GLU A 184 -0.64 6.97 32.54
C GLU A 184 -1.63 7.90 31.82
N GLY A 185 -2.52 7.33 31.01
CA GLY A 185 -3.49 8.09 30.24
C GLY A 185 -2.95 8.75 28.96
N THR A 186 -1.65 8.63 28.65
CA THR A 186 -1.13 9.05 27.34
C THR A 186 -1.55 8.04 26.27
N ALA A 187 -1.97 8.52 25.08
CA ALA A 187 -2.23 7.65 23.95
C ALA A 187 -0.92 7.31 23.22
N PRO A 188 -0.60 6.03 22.96
CA PRO A 188 0.59 5.67 22.18
C PRO A 188 0.41 5.87 20.67
N PHE A 189 -0.83 6.03 20.21
CA PHE A 189 -1.18 6.21 18.81
C PHE A 189 -2.10 7.42 18.63
N VAL A 190 -2.02 8.11 17.49
CA VAL A 190 -2.83 9.30 17.20
C VAL A 190 -4.24 8.99 16.69
N ASP A 191 -4.45 7.77 16.20
CA ASP A 191 -5.65 7.27 15.51
C ASP A 191 -6.38 6.17 16.31
N LYS A 192 -6.00 5.95 17.57
CA LYS A 192 -6.69 5.05 18.51
C LYS A 192 -7.01 5.74 19.82
N ASN A 193 -8.11 5.30 20.42
CA ASN A 193 -8.53 5.73 21.75
C ASN A 193 -7.82 4.96 22.89
N GLU A 194 -6.85 4.09 22.55
CA GLU A 194 -6.06 3.34 23.54
C GLU A 194 -5.23 4.31 24.42
N LYS A 195 -5.11 3.98 25.70
CA LYS A 195 -4.37 4.75 26.71
C LYS A 195 -3.39 3.86 27.45
N LEU A 196 -2.20 4.39 27.73
CA LEU A 196 -1.19 3.70 28.52
C LEU A 196 -1.71 3.50 29.95
N PRO A 197 -1.54 2.29 30.53
CA PRO A 197 -1.84 2.04 31.94
C PRO A 197 -0.81 2.75 32.83
N ALA A 198 -0.96 2.62 34.15
CA ALA A 198 0.10 2.99 35.09
C ALA A 198 1.42 2.31 34.71
N LEU A 199 2.46 3.12 34.50
CA LEU A 199 3.77 2.66 34.03
C LEU A 199 4.73 2.46 35.21
N PRO A 200 5.61 1.45 35.15
CA PRO A 200 6.73 1.32 36.08
C PRO A 200 7.61 2.58 36.08
N ALA A 201 8.19 2.91 37.24
CA ALA A 201 9.00 4.12 37.40
C ALA A 201 10.17 4.22 36.40
N VAL A 202 10.76 3.08 35.98
CA VAL A 202 11.84 3.04 34.98
C VAL A 202 11.39 3.50 33.59
N LEU A 203 10.09 3.47 33.31
CA LEU A 203 9.49 3.97 32.06
C LEU A 203 8.82 5.34 32.23
N SER A 204 8.91 5.94 33.42
CA SER A 204 8.40 7.28 33.68
C SER A 204 9.32 8.34 33.08
N GLY A 205 8.76 9.40 32.53
CA GLY A 205 9.52 10.55 32.01
C GLY A 205 10.11 10.38 30.61
N LEU A 206 9.87 9.25 29.93
CA LEU A 206 10.16 9.14 28.50
C LEU A 206 9.24 10.04 27.67
N THR A 207 9.66 10.34 26.44
CA THR A 207 8.82 10.99 25.43
C THR A 207 8.30 9.94 24.46
N VAL A 208 6.99 9.74 24.39
CA VAL A 208 6.33 8.90 23.38
C VAL A 208 6.31 9.63 22.05
N VAL A 209 6.64 8.94 20.96
CA VAL A 209 6.26 9.36 19.61
C VAL A 209 4.97 8.63 19.27
N GLN A 210 3.87 9.38 19.24
CA GLN A 210 2.54 8.87 18.96
C GLN A 210 2.47 8.52 17.47
N THR A 211 2.48 7.23 17.18
CA THR A 211 2.48 6.72 15.79
C THR A 211 1.06 6.58 15.25
N VAL A 212 0.92 6.32 13.95
CA VAL A 212 -0.37 5.98 13.33
C VAL A 212 -0.50 4.45 13.36
N TYR A 213 -1.46 3.94 14.12
CA TYR A 213 -1.63 2.51 14.32
C TYR A 213 -2.12 1.78 13.07
N GLU A 214 -2.99 2.39 12.27
CA GLU A 214 -3.50 1.79 11.03
C GLU A 214 -2.39 1.56 9.99
N ASN A 215 -1.28 2.31 10.08
CA ASN A 215 -0.08 2.12 9.25
C ASN A 215 0.65 0.78 9.51
N ARG A 216 0.18 -0.05 10.46
CA ARG A 216 0.74 -1.38 10.76
C ARG A 216 0.72 -2.34 9.56
N ASN A 217 -0.08 -2.02 8.55
CA ASN A 217 -0.30 -2.81 7.35
C ASN A 217 0.35 -2.21 6.08
N ASP A 218 1.04 -1.08 6.18
CA ASP A 218 1.58 -0.35 5.02
C ASP A 218 2.52 -1.19 4.15
N ALA A 219 3.16 -2.18 4.75
CA ALA A 219 4.12 -3.06 4.09
C ALA A 219 3.71 -4.52 4.04
N LYS A 220 2.41 -4.80 4.15
CA LYS A 220 1.89 -6.15 3.95
C LYS A 220 2.25 -6.63 2.55
N LEU A 221 2.82 -7.83 2.45
CA LEU A 221 3.17 -8.51 1.19
C LEU A 221 2.51 -9.89 1.05
N ILE A 222 1.93 -10.39 2.14
CA ILE A 222 1.42 -11.77 2.26
C ILE A 222 -0.09 -11.76 2.41
N GLY A 223 -0.77 -12.72 1.78
CA GLY A 223 -2.23 -12.84 1.84
C GLY A 223 -2.95 -11.64 1.21
N ILE A 224 -2.28 -10.95 0.29
CA ILE A 224 -2.88 -9.91 -0.56
C ILE A 224 -3.58 -10.57 -1.72
N PHE A 225 -2.86 -11.45 -2.42
CA PHE A 225 -3.36 -12.15 -3.58
C PHE A 225 -4.06 -13.45 -3.18
N ARG A 226 -5.17 -13.71 -3.85
CA ARG A 226 -6.00 -14.89 -3.61
C ARG A 226 -6.59 -15.39 -4.92
N ARG A 227 -7.04 -16.64 -4.90
CA ARG A 227 -7.89 -17.19 -5.95
C ARG A 227 -9.33 -17.15 -5.49
N THR A 228 -10.24 -16.88 -6.43
CA THR A 228 -11.65 -17.19 -6.24
C THR A 228 -11.90 -18.61 -6.75
N PRO A 229 -12.68 -19.44 -6.04
CA PRO A 229 -13.16 -20.71 -6.59
C PRO A 229 -14.20 -20.52 -7.70
N TYR A 230 -14.69 -19.28 -7.90
CA TYR A 230 -15.72 -18.93 -8.89
C TYR A 230 -15.23 -17.79 -9.81
N PRO A 231 -14.21 -18.05 -10.65
CA PRO A 231 -13.77 -17.06 -11.62
C PRO A 231 -14.90 -16.73 -12.60
N SER A 232 -14.97 -15.47 -13.04
CA SER A 232 -15.86 -15.04 -14.12
C SER A 232 -15.56 -15.84 -15.40
N SER A 233 -16.57 -15.94 -16.26
CA SER A 233 -16.48 -16.66 -17.54
C SER A 233 -17.36 -15.98 -18.58
N PRO A 234 -17.30 -16.36 -19.86
CA PRO A 234 -18.15 -15.74 -20.88
C PRO A 234 -19.62 -16.09 -20.67
N LYS A 235 -19.90 -17.15 -19.90
CA LYS A 235 -21.25 -17.56 -19.51
C LYS A 235 -21.73 -16.68 -18.34
N PRO A 236 -22.91 -16.03 -18.46
CA PRO A 236 -23.49 -15.25 -17.36
C PRO A 236 -23.63 -16.05 -16.08
N ASP A 237 -23.13 -15.49 -14.97
CA ASP A 237 -23.31 -15.99 -13.62
C ASP A 237 -23.77 -14.89 -12.66
N GLN A 238 -23.95 -15.23 -11.38
CA GLN A 238 -24.43 -14.30 -10.34
C GLN A 238 -25.68 -13.50 -10.77
N VAL A 239 -26.63 -14.18 -11.39
CA VAL A 239 -27.86 -13.55 -11.88
C VAL A 239 -28.70 -13.08 -10.69
N ILE A 240 -28.86 -11.77 -10.56
CA ILE A 240 -29.61 -11.11 -9.49
C ILE A 240 -30.81 -10.40 -10.10
N LEU A 241 -31.98 -10.69 -9.54
CA LEU A 241 -33.23 -9.99 -9.83
C LEU A 241 -33.51 -9.01 -8.70
N THR A 242 -33.66 -7.73 -9.02
CA THR A 242 -33.97 -6.67 -8.06
C THR A 242 -34.86 -5.59 -8.70
N TRP A 243 -35.20 -4.54 -7.97
CA TRP A 243 -35.98 -3.42 -8.48
C TRP A 243 -35.23 -2.11 -8.25
N ALA A 244 -34.90 -1.40 -9.35
CA ALA A 244 -34.42 -0.03 -9.29
C ALA A 244 -35.52 1.01 -9.54
N ASN A 245 -36.69 0.58 -10.02
CA ASN A 245 -37.85 1.41 -10.36
C ASN A 245 -39.13 0.80 -9.74
N ASP A 246 -40.31 1.27 -10.16
CA ASP A 246 -41.60 0.76 -9.69
C ASP A 246 -41.71 -0.78 -9.82
N PRO A 247 -41.83 -1.52 -8.71
CA PRO A 247 -41.84 -2.97 -8.72
C PRO A 247 -43.09 -3.59 -9.36
N ILE A 248 -44.17 -2.83 -9.56
CA ILE A 248 -45.39 -3.30 -10.24
C ILE A 248 -45.13 -3.48 -11.74
N THR A 249 -44.27 -2.63 -12.31
CA THR A 249 -44.11 -2.50 -13.77
C THR A 249 -42.68 -2.75 -14.26
N SER A 250 -41.72 -2.93 -13.36
CA SER A 250 -40.30 -3.08 -13.71
C SER A 250 -39.63 -4.28 -13.04
N GLN A 251 -38.51 -4.70 -13.63
CA GLN A 251 -37.58 -5.68 -13.07
C GLN A 251 -36.18 -5.27 -13.53
N THR A 252 -35.25 -5.17 -12.59
CA THR A 252 -33.81 -5.01 -12.88
C THR A 252 -33.17 -6.38 -12.81
N ILE A 253 -32.34 -6.70 -13.81
CA ILE A 253 -31.60 -7.96 -13.90
C ILE A 253 -30.14 -7.61 -14.06
N GLN A 254 -29.32 -8.14 -13.16
CA GLN A 254 -27.87 -7.98 -13.14
C GLN A 254 -27.25 -9.36 -13.25
N TRP A 255 -26.11 -9.45 -13.93
CA TRP A 255 -25.31 -10.65 -14.03
C TRP A 255 -23.85 -10.24 -14.24
N ARG A 256 -22.96 -11.20 -14.09
CA ARG A 256 -21.53 -11.04 -14.34
C ARG A 256 -21.10 -11.94 -15.49
N THR A 257 -20.14 -11.47 -16.28
CA THR A 257 -19.36 -12.23 -17.27
C THR A 257 -17.88 -11.89 -17.09
N ASP A 258 -17.00 -12.58 -17.80
CA ASP A 258 -15.60 -12.16 -17.94
C ASP A 258 -15.44 -11.00 -18.94
N ASP A 259 -14.20 -10.55 -19.08
CA ASP A 259 -13.76 -9.46 -19.95
C ASP A 259 -13.76 -9.80 -21.45
N THR A 260 -14.09 -11.04 -21.83
CA THR A 260 -14.23 -11.43 -23.24
C THR A 260 -15.60 -11.07 -23.84
N VAL A 261 -16.54 -10.62 -23.01
CA VAL A 261 -17.92 -10.29 -23.39
C VAL A 261 -18.12 -8.77 -23.44
N ASP A 262 -18.09 -8.22 -24.65
CA ASP A 262 -18.23 -6.77 -24.86
C ASP A 262 -19.69 -6.26 -24.75
N LYS A 263 -20.67 -7.16 -24.90
CA LYS A 263 -22.10 -6.80 -24.99
C LYS A 263 -22.97 -7.80 -24.25
N GLY A 264 -23.83 -7.28 -23.38
CA GLY A 264 -24.90 -8.03 -22.74
C GLY A 264 -26.25 -7.73 -23.37
N GLN A 265 -27.14 -8.71 -23.41
CA GLN A 265 -28.51 -8.53 -23.87
C GLN A 265 -29.45 -9.41 -23.05
N ILE A 266 -30.64 -8.89 -22.75
CA ILE A 266 -31.73 -9.67 -22.19
C ILE A 266 -32.83 -9.88 -23.21
N GLN A 267 -33.37 -11.10 -23.23
CA GLN A 267 -34.54 -11.46 -24.02
C GLN A 267 -35.63 -11.94 -23.07
N TRP A 268 -36.84 -11.38 -23.22
CA TRP A 268 -37.95 -11.74 -22.34
C TRP A 268 -39.28 -11.76 -23.09
N VAL A 269 -40.17 -12.63 -22.62
CA VAL A 269 -41.52 -12.80 -23.17
C VAL A 269 -42.43 -13.25 -22.04
N LYS A 270 -43.70 -12.85 -22.08
CA LYS A 270 -44.70 -13.39 -21.15
C LYS A 270 -44.87 -14.88 -21.45
N LYS A 271 -44.80 -15.72 -20.42
CA LYS A 271 -44.93 -17.19 -20.55
C LYS A 271 -46.16 -17.62 -21.36
N ALA A 272 -47.30 -16.95 -21.14
CA ALA A 272 -48.55 -17.23 -21.85
C ALA A 272 -48.52 -16.88 -23.36
N ASP A 273 -47.63 -16.00 -23.80
CA ASP A 273 -47.46 -15.61 -25.19
C ASP A 273 -46.44 -16.52 -25.90
N PHE A 274 -45.49 -17.10 -25.15
CA PHE A 274 -44.54 -18.08 -25.66
C PHE A 274 -45.17 -19.47 -25.84
N ASN A 275 -45.99 -19.91 -24.88
CA ASN A 275 -46.64 -21.24 -24.89
C ASN A 275 -47.91 -21.27 -25.75
N ARG A 276 -47.83 -20.87 -27.02
CA ARG A 276 -48.94 -20.91 -27.99
C ARG A 276 -48.52 -21.67 -29.24
N PHE A 277 -49.50 -22.10 -30.05
CA PHE A 277 -49.25 -22.76 -31.34
C PHE A 277 -48.34 -21.92 -32.26
N ARG A 278 -48.43 -20.58 -32.17
CA ARG A 278 -47.46 -19.64 -32.74
C ARG A 278 -46.86 -18.79 -31.62
N PRO A 279 -45.65 -19.13 -31.12
CA PRO A 279 -44.99 -18.37 -30.06
C PRO A 279 -44.73 -16.92 -30.44
N ALA A 280 -44.94 -16.00 -29.51
CA ALA A 280 -44.52 -14.60 -29.67
C ALA A 280 -42.98 -14.49 -29.68
N LYS A 281 -42.45 -13.52 -30.44
CA LYS A 281 -41.02 -13.21 -30.43
C LYS A 281 -40.64 -12.53 -29.11
N PRO A 282 -39.54 -12.94 -28.45
CA PRO A 282 -39.04 -12.23 -27.28
C PRO A 282 -38.74 -10.77 -27.57
N LYS A 283 -39.05 -9.92 -26.59
CA LYS A 283 -38.55 -8.55 -26.56
C LYS A 283 -37.08 -8.59 -26.21
N ILE A 284 -36.33 -7.70 -26.83
CA ILE A 284 -34.88 -7.60 -26.71
C ILE A 284 -34.54 -6.26 -26.08
N MET A 285 -33.61 -6.25 -25.13
CA MET A 285 -33.06 -5.05 -24.53
C MET A 285 -31.57 -5.24 -24.29
N ASP A 286 -30.76 -4.29 -24.75
CA ASP A 286 -29.32 -4.31 -24.51
C ASP A 286 -29.02 -3.94 -23.07
N ALA A 287 -28.01 -4.57 -22.50
CA ALA A 287 -27.53 -4.30 -21.15
C ALA A 287 -26.59 -3.10 -21.14
N VAL A 288 -26.51 -2.41 -20.00
CA VAL A 288 -25.44 -1.46 -19.72
C VAL A 288 -24.33 -2.22 -18.99
N THR A 289 -23.13 -2.21 -19.56
CA THR A 289 -21.95 -2.91 -19.01
C THR A 289 -21.00 -1.93 -18.34
N PHE A 290 -20.39 -2.33 -17.23
CA PHE A 290 -19.25 -1.64 -16.61
C PHE A 290 -18.24 -2.68 -16.11
N GLU A 291 -16.96 -2.35 -16.16
CA GLU A 291 -15.89 -3.23 -15.70
C GLU A 291 -15.82 -3.25 -14.18
N MET A 292 -15.73 -4.46 -13.60
CA MET A 292 -15.50 -4.66 -12.17
C MET A 292 -14.20 -5.43 -11.98
N SER A 293 -13.12 -4.73 -11.68
CA SER A 293 -11.83 -5.36 -11.42
C SER A 293 -11.48 -5.39 -9.93
N ASN A 294 -10.88 -6.50 -9.50
CA ASN A 294 -10.27 -6.61 -8.19
C ASN A 294 -8.86 -7.18 -8.35
N THR A 295 -7.88 -6.30 -8.26
CA THR A 295 -6.46 -6.61 -8.51
C THR A 295 -5.85 -7.61 -7.50
N ASN A 296 -6.59 -8.01 -6.48
CA ASN A 296 -6.20 -9.03 -5.52
C ASN A 296 -6.63 -10.45 -5.91
N TYR A 297 -7.56 -10.63 -6.84
CA TYR A 297 -7.86 -11.94 -7.42
C TYR A 297 -6.99 -12.17 -8.65
N LEU A 298 -6.22 -13.27 -8.65
CA LEU A 298 -5.27 -13.56 -9.74
C LEU A 298 -5.87 -14.39 -10.87
N ASN A 299 -7.06 -14.97 -10.66
CA ASN A 299 -7.73 -15.85 -11.61
C ASN A 299 -9.13 -15.36 -11.98
N ASP A 300 -9.49 -14.14 -11.61
CA ASP A 300 -10.76 -13.50 -11.94
C ASP A 300 -10.42 -12.33 -12.89
N PRO A 301 -10.64 -12.48 -14.21
CA PRO A 301 -10.41 -11.42 -15.19
C PRO A 301 -11.39 -10.26 -14.99
#